data_AF-A0A2D5AZ42-F1
#
_entry.id   AF-A0A2D5AZ42-F1
#
_cell.length_a   1.000
_cell.length_b   1.000
_cell.length_c   1.000
_cell.angle_alpha   90.00
_cell.angle_beta   90.00
_cell.angle_gamma   90.00
#
_symmetry.space_group_name_H-M   'P 1'
#
loop_
_entity.id
_entity.type
_entity.pdbx_description
1 polymer ?
#
loop_
_entity_poly.entity_id
_entity_poly.type
_entity_poly.pdbx_seq_one_letter_code
_entity_poly.pdbx_strand_id
1 'polypeptide(L)'
;MAEKKDARVVCPCCNSRIEVDVRTGKILRWRRPEELDETGKPIMRDSDWNDASQRVSGRLGEAQGRFDSSFDKEKSRERDLDDLFRKAQDKLQKKKEERRE
;
A
#
# COMPACT_ATOMS: atom_id res chain seq x y z
N MET A 1 -23.87 8.06 2.27
CA MET A 1 -22.67 8.10 1.40
C MET A 1 -22.02 9.46 1.61
N ALA A 2 -20.77 9.53 2.06
CA ALA A 2 -20.12 10.81 2.32
C ALA A 2 -19.77 11.50 0.99
N GLU A 3 -20.42 12.62 0.68
CA GLU A 3 -20.04 13.48 -0.44
C GLU A 3 -18.58 13.91 -0.30
N LYS A 4 -17.77 13.57 -1.31
CA LYS A 4 -16.40 14.08 -1.46
C LYS A 4 -16.51 15.54 -1.83
N LYS A 5 -16.13 16.44 -0.92
CA LYS A 5 -16.04 17.88 -1.20
C LYS A 5 -14.63 18.18 -1.67
N ASP A 6 -14.46 18.27 -2.98
CA ASP A 6 -13.24 18.71 -3.65
C ASP A 6 -13.31 20.22 -3.95
N ALA A 7 -12.21 20.92 -3.70
CA ALA A 7 -12.03 22.33 -4.07
C ALA A 7 -11.00 22.44 -5.19
N ARG A 8 -11.34 23.20 -6.23
CA ARG A 8 -10.42 23.57 -7.31
C ARG A 8 -9.82 24.93 -7.01
N VAL A 9 -8.52 24.96 -6.78
CA VAL A 9 -7.75 26.17 -6.44
C VAL A 9 -6.71 26.42 -7.52
N VAL A 10 -6.46 27.68 -7.84
CA VAL A 10 -5.42 28.09 -8.79
C VAL A 10 -4.26 28.69 -8.00
N CYS A 11 -3.00 28.26 -8.23
CA CYS A 11 -1.88 28.94 -7.59
C CYS A 11 -1.74 30.33 -8.17
N PRO A 12 -1.72 31.39 -7.34
CA PRO A 12 -1.47 32.76 -7.82
C PRO A 12 -0.04 32.92 -8.37
N CYS A 13 0.87 32.00 -8.05
CA CYS A 13 2.29 32.04 -8.40
C CYS A 13 2.60 31.52 -9.81
N CYS A 14 1.96 30.44 -10.23
CA CYS A 14 2.30 29.70 -11.45
C CYS A 14 1.07 29.27 -12.24
N ASN A 15 -0.11 29.76 -11.85
CA ASN A 15 -1.41 29.46 -12.46
C ASN A 15 -1.75 27.96 -12.54
N SER A 16 -1.09 27.11 -11.75
CA SER A 16 -1.34 25.69 -11.71
C SER A 16 -2.70 25.39 -11.06
N ARG A 17 -3.46 24.44 -11.62
CA ARG A 17 -4.71 23.97 -11.02
C ARG A 17 -4.42 22.88 -9.99
N ILE A 18 -4.98 23.04 -8.80
CA ILE A 18 -4.84 22.14 -7.67
C ILE A 18 -6.24 21.68 -7.26
N GLU A 19 -6.46 20.36 -7.22
CA GLU A 19 -7.64 19.76 -6.61
C GLU A 19 -7.28 19.33 -5.19
N VAL A 20 -7.98 19.88 -4.20
CA VAL A 20 -7.75 19.62 -2.78
C VAL A 20 -9.01 19.02 -2.16
N ASP A 21 -8.84 17.99 -1.34
CA ASP A 21 -9.90 17.53 -0.45
C ASP A 21 -10.03 18.52 0.72
N VAL A 22 -11.17 19.20 0.80
CA VAL A 22 -11.42 20.27 1.77
C VAL A 22 -11.39 19.76 3.21
N ARG A 23 -11.73 18.49 3.45
CA ARG A 23 -11.79 17.93 4.80
C ARG A 23 -10.43 17.55 5.33
N THR A 24 -9.58 17.00 4.47
CA THR A 24 -8.28 16.47 4.87
C THR A 24 -7.13 17.42 4.55
N GLY A 25 -7.37 18.46 3.75
CA GLY A 25 -6.33 19.34 3.22
C GLY A 25 -5.36 18.66 2.27
N LYS A 26 -5.64 17.40 1.87
CA LYS A 26 -4.76 16.64 0.99
C LYS A 26 -4.94 17.09 -0.45
N ILE A 27 -3.82 17.31 -1.12
CA ILE A 27 -3.79 17.56 -2.55
C ILE A 27 -4.10 16.24 -3.25
N LEU A 28 -5.25 16.20 -3.93
CA LEU A 28 -5.66 15.05 -4.74
C LEU A 28 -4.96 15.07 -6.10
N ARG A 29 -4.86 16.25 -6.71
CA ARG A 29 -4.20 16.44 -8.00
C ARG A 29 -3.57 17.81 -8.10
N TRP A 30 -2.40 17.88 -8.74
CA TRP A 30 -1.73 19.12 -9.12
C TRP A 30 -1.37 19.03 -10.60
N ARG A 31 -1.74 20.05 -11.38
CA ARG A 31 -1.47 20.10 -12.83
C ARG A 31 -0.97 21.48 -13.23
N ARG A 32 0.05 21.51 -14.07
CA ARG A 32 0.55 22.76 -14.66
C ARG A 32 -0.36 23.21 -15.80
N PRO A 33 -0.42 24.51 -16.10
CA PRO A 33 -1.24 25.03 -17.20
C PRO A 33 -0.87 24.42 -18.56
N GLU A 34 0.39 24.01 -18.76
CA GLU A 34 0.90 23.36 -19.98
C GLU A 34 0.36 21.92 -20.19
N GLU A 35 -0.21 21.31 -19.15
CA GLU A 35 -0.77 19.96 -19.18
C GLU A 35 -2.31 19.96 -19.32
N LEU A 36 -2.88 21.13 -19.59
CA LEU A 36 -4.32 21.38 -19.65
C LEU A 36 -4.70 21.93 -21.04
N ASP A 37 -5.73 21.36 -21.65
CA ASP A 37 -6.34 21.87 -22.87
C ASP A 37 -7.05 23.21 -22.63
N GLU A 38 -7.44 23.91 -23.70
CA GLU A 38 -8.19 25.18 -23.66
C GLU A 38 -9.52 25.09 -22.87
N THR A 39 -10.09 23.90 -22.78
CA THR A 39 -11.29 23.60 -21.98
C THR A 39 -10.99 23.22 -20.52
N GLY A 40 -9.72 23.26 -20.12
CA GLY A 40 -9.28 22.97 -18.75
C GLY A 40 -9.34 21.50 -18.39
N LYS A 41 -9.39 20.61 -19.38
CA LYS A 41 -9.27 19.16 -19.24
C LYS A 41 -7.79 18.76 -19.37
N PRO A 42 -7.34 17.70 -18.69
CA PRO A 42 -5.97 17.22 -18.82
C PRO A 42 -5.74 16.71 -20.24
N ILE A 43 -4.60 17.11 -20.83
CA ILE A 43 -4.13 16.57 -22.10
C ILE A 43 -3.66 15.14 -21.83
N MET A 44 -4.43 14.15 -22.27
CA MET A 44 -4.05 12.75 -22.13
C MET A 44 -3.13 12.34 -23.28
N ARG A 45 -1.91 11.91 -22.95
CA ARG A 45 -0.96 11.32 -23.90
C ARG A 45 -1.08 9.79 -23.87
N ASP A 46 -0.66 9.11 -24.93
CA ASP A 46 -0.64 7.64 -24.94
C ASP A 46 0.20 7.03 -23.81
N SER A 47 1.25 7.75 -23.38
CA SER A 47 2.05 7.36 -22.20
C SER A 47 1.24 7.29 -20.92
N ASP A 48 0.24 8.16 -20.73
CA ASP A 48 -0.59 8.19 -19.53
C ASP A 48 -1.47 6.93 -19.42
N TRP A 49 -1.90 6.38 -20.57
CA TRP A 49 -2.64 5.13 -20.62
C TRP A 49 -1.77 3.92 -20.28
N ASN A 50 -0.51 3.92 -20.74
CA ASN A 50 0.43 2.87 -20.41
C ASN A 50 0.77 2.86 -18.91
N ASP A 51 1.01 4.04 -18.32
CA ASP A 51 1.24 4.19 -16.88
C ASP A 51 0.03 3.75 -16.05
N ALA A 52 -1.18 4.07 -16.50
CA ALA A 52 -2.41 3.61 -15.85
C ALA A 52 -2.53 2.07 -15.91
N SER A 53 -2.27 1.48 -17.08
CA SER A 53 -2.26 0.03 -17.28
C SER A 53 -1.24 -0.66 -16.36
N GLN A 54 -0.02 -0.12 -16.28
CA GLN A 54 1.04 -0.64 -15.44
C GLN A 54 0.70 -0.58 -13.95
N ARG A 55 0.02 0.49 -13.50
CA ARG A 55 -0.44 0.59 -12.10
C ARG A 55 -1.52 -0.43 -11.78
N VAL A 56 -2.44 -0.70 -12.71
CA VAL A 56 -3.49 -1.69 -12.52
C VAL A 56 -2.91 -3.10 -12.52
N SER A 57 -2.02 -3.42 -13.45
CA SER A 57 -1.35 -4.73 -13.49
C SER A 57 -0.45 -4.95 -12.27
N GLY A 58 0.25 -3.91 -11.82
CA GLY A 58 1.06 -3.96 -10.59
C GLY A 58 0.26 -4.35 -9.35
N ARG A 59 -0.97 -3.85 -9.21
CA ARG A 59 -1.84 -4.20 -8.06
C ARG A 59 -2.19 -5.68 -8.01
N LEU A 60 -2.40 -6.32 -9.16
CA LEU A 60 -2.66 -7.76 -9.23
C LEU A 60 -1.43 -8.56 -8.76
N GLY A 61 -0.23 -8.16 -9.22
CA GLY A 61 1.03 -8.78 -8.78
C GLY A 61 1.28 -8.61 -7.28
N GLU A 62 1.07 -7.40 -6.74
CA GLU A 62 1.22 -7.13 -5.31
C GLU A 62 0.19 -7.90 -4.46
N ALA A 63 -1.06 -7.99 -4.93
CA ALA A 63 -2.10 -8.74 -4.24
C ALA A 63 -1.78 -10.24 -4.17
N GLN A 64 -1.30 -10.81 -5.29
CA GLN A 64 -0.87 -12.21 -5.34
C GLN A 64 0.34 -12.45 -4.44
N GLY A 65 1.37 -11.60 -4.49
CA GLY A 65 2.53 -11.74 -3.61
C GLY A 65 2.18 -11.63 -2.12
N ARG A 66 1.23 -10.77 -1.75
CA ARG A 66 0.72 -10.69 -0.37
C ARG A 66 -0.05 -11.94 0.04
N PHE A 67 -0.85 -12.50 -0.87
CA PHE A 67 -1.58 -13.75 -0.64
C PHE A 67 -0.61 -14.91 -0.42
N ASP A 68 0.32 -15.13 -1.35
CA ASP A 68 1.30 -16.21 -1.29
C ASP A 68 2.15 -16.12 -0.02
N SER A 69 2.64 -14.92 0.32
CA SER A 69 3.41 -14.71 1.55
C SER A 69 2.62 -14.99 2.84
N SER A 70 1.31 -14.74 2.84
CA SER A 70 0.44 -15.03 3.99
C SER A 70 0.13 -16.53 4.07
N PHE A 71 -0.07 -17.16 2.92
CA PHE A 71 -0.31 -18.59 2.80
C PHE A 71 0.90 -19.42 3.24
N ASP A 72 2.10 -19.04 2.80
CA ASP A 72 3.35 -19.72 3.18
C ASP A 72 3.60 -19.62 4.69
N LYS A 73 3.30 -18.45 5.30
CA LYS A 73 3.37 -18.29 6.77
C LYS A 73 2.41 -19.21 7.49
N GLU A 74 1.17 -19.35 7.00
CA GLU A 74 0.20 -20.24 7.63
C GLU A 74 0.62 -21.71 7.48
N LYS A 75 1.23 -22.08 6.35
CA LYS A 75 1.77 -23.43 6.11
C LYS A 75 2.99 -23.77 6.97
N SER A 76 3.81 -22.78 7.35
CA SER A 76 4.94 -23.00 8.26
C SER A 76 4.53 -22.99 9.73
N ARG A 77 3.42 -22.32 10.06
CA ARG A 77 2.97 -22.07 11.43
C ARG A 77 2.86 -23.31 12.30
N GLU A 78 2.33 -24.41 11.78
CA GLU A 78 2.21 -25.67 12.52
C GLU A 78 3.59 -26.19 12.95
N ARG A 79 4.54 -26.24 12.01
CA ARG A 79 5.93 -26.65 12.28
C ARG A 79 6.63 -25.71 13.24
N ASP A 80 6.43 -24.41 13.08
CA ASP A 80 7.01 -23.39 13.96
C ASP A 80 6.49 -23.54 15.40
N LEU A 81 5.20 -23.86 15.58
CA LEU A 81 4.60 -24.12 16.88
C LEU A 81 5.15 -25.41 17.51
N ASP A 82 5.23 -26.50 16.75
CA ASP A 82 5.80 -27.77 17.23
C ASP A 82 7.25 -27.60 17.70
N ASP A 83 8.06 -26.86 16.94
CA ASP A 83 9.44 -26.56 17.31
C ASP A 83 9.54 -25.70 18.57
N LEU A 84 8.61 -24.77 18.77
CA LEU A 84 8.52 -23.99 20.02
C LEU A 84 8.15 -24.87 21.21
N PHE A 85 7.20 -25.80 21.04
CA PHE A 85 6.81 -26.74 22.09
C PHE A 85 7.96 -27.68 22.45
N ARG A 86 8.65 -28.25 21.46
CA ARG A 86 9.83 -29.10 21.69
C ARG A 86 10.92 -28.35 22.45
N LYS A 87 11.28 -27.15 22.00
CA LYS A 87 12.27 -26.29 22.69
C LYS A 87 11.86 -25.97 24.12
N ALA A 88 10.57 -25.77 24.39
CA ALA A 88 10.08 -25.55 25.75
C ALA A 88 10.20 -26.81 26.62
N GLN A 89 9.86 -27.98 26.07
CA GLN A 89 10.01 -29.27 26.76
C GLN A 89 11.49 -29.57 27.08
N ASP A 90 12.39 -29.37 26.12
CA ASP A 90 13.83 -29.60 26.29
C ASP A 90 14.42 -28.72 27.40
N LYS A 91 14.02 -27.44 27.46
CA LYS A 91 14.44 -26.53 28.53
C LYS A 91 13.97 -26.99 29.90
N LEU A 92 12.74 -27.50 30.00
CA LEU A 92 12.21 -28.04 31.26
C LEU A 92 12.91 -29.33 31.67
N GLN A 93 13.26 -30.20 30.72
CA GLN A 93 14.01 -31.43 31.00
C GLN A 93 15.42 -31.12 31.50
N LYS A 94 16.18 -30.25 30.79
CA LYS A 94 17.51 -29.82 31.22
C LYS A 94 17.51 -29.22 32.63
N LYS A 95 16.55 -28.34 32.91
CA LYS A 95 16.40 -27.74 34.25
C LYS A 95 16.04 -28.77 35.34
N LYS A 96 15.37 -29.87 34.99
CA LYS A 96 15.06 -30.96 35.94
C LYS A 96 16.28 -31.85 36.20
N GLU A 97 17.11 -32.10 35.19
CA GLU A 97 18.37 -32.85 35.33
C GLU A 97 19.39 -32.07 36.17
N GLU A 98 19.61 -30.78 35.87
CA GLU A 98 20.49 -29.88 36.65
C GLU A 98 20.07 -29.71 38.11
N ARG A 99 18.81 -30.01 38.46
CA ARG A 99 18.29 -29.92 39.84
C ARG A 99 18.32 -31.27 40.57
N ARG A 100 18.61 -32.35 39.86
CA ARG A 100 18.68 -33.72 40.39
C ARG A 100 20.12 -34.16 40.68
N GLU A 101 21.10 -33.54 40.03
CA GLU A 101 22.53 -33.55 40.42
C GLU A 101 22.81 -32.52 41.52
#